data_AF-A0A4Z0JFI0-F1
#
_entry.id   AF-A0A4Z0JFI0-F1
#
_cell.length_a   1.000
_cell.length_b   1.000
_cell.length_c   1.000
_cell.angle_alpha   90.00
_cell.angle_beta   90.00
_cell.angle_gamma   90.00
#
_symmetry.space_group_name_H-M   'P 1'
#
loop_
_entity.id
_entity.type
_entity.pdbx_description
1 polymer ?
#
loop_
_entity_poly.entity_id
_entity_poly.type
_entity_poly.pdbx_seq_one_letter_code
_entity_poly.pdbx_strand_id
1 'polypeptide(L)'
;MTTIKQTPSFIRNLKRLKKKHFPIELIKGCVIAILENDEKVLTKIKDHSLKGKWQGYREFHPSRYGNYGKAFDNWIVIYKYKNDEFLFILVDVGSHEILNG
;
A
#
# COMPACT_ATOMS: atom_id res chain seq x y z
N MET A 1 0.95 14.11 -15.99
CA MET A 1 1.70 14.06 -14.72
C MET A 1 0.78 13.50 -13.66
N THR A 2 1.12 12.37 -13.04
CA THR A 2 0.28 11.77 -11.99
C THR A 2 0.51 12.48 -10.67
N THR A 3 -0.56 13.02 -10.08
CA THR A 3 -0.49 13.66 -8.76
C THR A 3 -0.70 12.64 -7.66
N ILE A 4 0.16 12.63 -6.63
CA ILE A 4 0.04 11.75 -5.47
C ILE A 4 -0.66 12.50 -4.33
N LYS A 5 -1.73 11.93 -3.80
CA LYS A 5 -2.44 12.45 -2.62
C LYS A 5 -2.42 11.44 -1.48
N GLN A 6 -2.36 11.95 -0.26
CA GLN A 6 -2.37 11.15 0.96
C GLN A 6 -3.53 11.61 1.84
N THR A 7 -4.40 10.69 2.26
CA THR A 7 -5.46 11.03 3.21
C THR A 7 -4.88 11.31 4.61
N PRO A 8 -5.61 12.04 5.47
CA PRO A 8 -5.23 12.19 6.88
C PRO A 8 -5.07 10.84 7.62
N SER A 9 -5.88 9.84 7.26
CA SER A 9 -5.80 8.49 7.82
C SER A 9 -4.47 7.81 7.47
N PHE A 10 -4.09 7.86 6.20
CA PHE A 10 -2.81 7.35 5.72
C PHE A 10 -1.64 7.99 6.48
N ILE A 11 -1.61 9.33 6.56
CA ILE A 11 -0.52 10.08 7.21
C ILE A 11 -0.40 9.69 8.70
N ARG A 12 -1.53 9.60 9.40
CA ARG A 12 -1.58 9.23 10.82
C ARG A 12 -1.04 7.81 11.04
N ASN A 13 -1.50 6.83 10.25
CA ASN A 13 -1.08 5.45 10.41
C ASN A 13 0.38 5.24 9.99
N LEU A 14 0.84 5.90 8.93
CA LEU A 14 2.24 5.88 8.50
C LEU A 14 3.17 6.36 9.62
N LYS A 15 2.82 7.47 10.29
CA LYS A 15 3.56 7.99 11.45
C LYS A 15 3.61 6.98 12.60
N ARG A 16 2.50 6.27 12.87
CA ARG A 16 2.44 5.22 13.90
C ARG A 16 3.37 4.05 13.58
N LEU A 17 3.42 3.61 12.32
CA LEU A 17 4.31 2.54 11.89
C LEU A 17 5.78 2.96 11.93
N LYS A 18 6.09 4.19 11.52
CA LYS A 18 7.43 4.76 11.67
C LYS A 18 7.92 4.70 13.12
N LYS A 19 7.06 5.05 14.08
CA LYS A 19 7.37 4.95 15.52
C LYS A 19 7.62 3.52 16.00
N LYS A 20 7.04 2.52 15.31
CA LYS A 20 7.27 1.09 15.56
C LYS A 20 8.46 0.54 14.75
N HIS A 21 9.29 1.40 14.17
CA HIS A 21 10.46 1.02 13.36
C HIS A 21 10.14 0.18 12.11
N PHE A 22 8.94 0.32 11.55
CA PHE A 22 8.65 -0.25 10.24
C PHE A 22 9.49 0.46 9.16
N PRO A 23 10.00 -0.29 8.16
CA PRO A 23 10.78 0.26 7.05
C PRO A 23 9.87 0.97 6.05
N ILE A 24 9.18 2.02 6.49
CA ILE A 24 8.14 2.72 5.72
C ILE A 24 8.65 3.33 4.40
N GLU A 25 9.96 3.50 4.25
CA GLU A 25 10.63 3.93 3.03
C GLU A 25 10.41 2.98 1.85
N LEU A 26 10.14 1.69 2.10
CA LEU A 26 9.82 0.72 1.05
C LEU A 26 8.57 1.09 0.26
N ILE A 27 7.63 1.83 0.87
CA ILE A 27 6.41 2.28 0.21
C ILE A 27 6.79 3.08 -1.04
N LYS A 28 7.82 3.94 -0.98
CA LYS A 28 8.21 4.80 -2.10
C LYS A 28 8.57 3.99 -3.34
N GLY A 29 9.36 2.93 -3.19
CA GLY A 29 9.73 2.04 -4.30
C GLY A 29 8.52 1.32 -4.90
N CYS A 30 7.58 0.89 -4.04
CA CYS A 30 6.32 0.30 -4.49
C CYS A 30 5.49 1.31 -5.31
N VAL A 31 5.38 2.56 -4.85
CA VAL A 31 4.63 3.61 -5.57
C VAL A 31 5.21 3.83 -6.97
N ILE A 32 6.53 3.96 -7.06
CA ILE A 32 7.22 4.18 -8.34
C ILE A 32 6.90 3.03 -9.31
N ALA A 33 7.06 1.77 -8.86
CA ALA A 33 6.74 0.61 -9.67
C ALA A 33 5.28 0.56 -10.13
N ILE A 34 4.33 0.98 -9.28
CA ILE A 34 2.91 1.08 -9.65
C ILE A 34 2.68 2.18 -10.69
N LEU A 35 3.34 3.34 -10.56
CA LEU A 35 3.21 4.43 -11.51
C LEU A 35 3.86 4.11 -12.87
N GLU A 36 4.91 3.30 -12.87
CA GLU A 36 5.63 2.86 -14.07
C GLU A 36 5.06 1.56 -14.68
N ASN A 37 4.07 0.95 -14.02
CA ASN A 37 3.51 -0.34 -14.38
C ASN A 37 4.58 -1.45 -14.52
N ASP A 38 5.51 -1.51 -13.57
CA ASP A 38 6.52 -2.57 -13.50
C ASP A 38 5.88 -3.88 -13.03
N GLU A 39 5.44 -4.69 -14.00
CA GLU A 39 4.77 -5.98 -13.77
C GLU A 39 5.56 -6.95 -12.88
N LYS A 40 6.90 -6.92 -12.94
CA LYS A 40 7.73 -7.80 -12.11
C LYS A 40 7.62 -7.39 -10.65
N VAL A 41 7.70 -6.10 -10.37
CA VAL A 41 7.55 -5.58 -9.01
C VAL A 41 6.12 -5.70 -8.52
N LEU A 42 5.11 -5.43 -9.37
CA LEU A 42 3.69 -5.57 -9.01
C LEU A 42 3.37 -7.00 -8.58
N THR A 43 3.84 -7.98 -9.36
CA THR A 43 3.73 -9.40 -9.00
C THR A 43 4.45 -9.69 -7.67
N LYS A 44 5.66 -9.16 -7.49
CA LYS A 44 6.47 -9.36 -6.28
C LYS A 44 5.77 -8.83 -5.03
N ILE A 45 5.22 -7.62 -5.08
CA ILE A 45 4.54 -6.97 -3.94
C ILE A 45 3.10 -7.43 -3.76
N LYS A 46 2.65 -8.38 -4.60
CA LYS A 46 1.28 -8.88 -4.67
C LYS A 46 0.26 -7.75 -4.80
N ASP A 47 0.54 -6.80 -5.69
CA ASP A 47 -0.43 -5.75 -5.99
C ASP A 47 -1.68 -6.36 -6.63
N HIS A 48 -2.87 -6.10 -6.07
CA HIS A 48 -4.12 -6.64 -6.58
C HIS A 48 -5.34 -5.79 -6.22
N SER A 49 -6.40 -5.94 -7.02
CA SER A 49 -7.69 -5.29 -6.76
C SER A 49 -8.41 -5.92 -5.59
N LEU A 50 -8.95 -5.07 -4.73
CA LEU A 50 -9.85 -5.44 -3.65
C LEU A 50 -11.28 -5.67 -4.17
N LYS A 51 -12.08 -6.39 -3.38
CA LYS A 51 -13.46 -6.78 -3.69
C LYS A 51 -14.44 -6.27 -2.63
N GLY A 52 -15.74 -6.44 -2.87
CA GLY A 52 -16.80 -6.10 -1.91
C GLY A 52 -16.90 -4.59 -1.68
N LYS A 53 -17.00 -4.14 -0.42
CA LYS A 53 -17.07 -2.71 -0.08
C LYS A 53 -15.83 -1.90 -0.51
N TRP A 54 -14.71 -2.58 -0.78
CA TRP A 54 -13.46 -1.99 -1.27
C TRP A 54 -13.32 -2.12 -2.79
N GLN A 55 -14.39 -2.43 -3.52
CA GLN A 55 -14.37 -2.47 -4.98
C GLN A 55 -13.84 -1.15 -5.57
N GLY A 56 -12.91 -1.25 -6.51
CA GLY A 56 -12.22 -0.10 -7.12
C GLY A 56 -11.00 0.39 -6.35
N TYR A 57 -10.65 -0.26 -5.25
CA TYR A 57 -9.41 -0.06 -4.51
C TYR A 57 -8.43 -1.19 -4.85
N ARG A 58 -7.15 -0.94 -4.60
CA ARG A 58 -6.07 -1.92 -4.73
C ARG A 58 -5.24 -1.93 -3.47
N GLU A 59 -4.57 -3.06 -3.20
CA GLU A 59 -3.61 -3.18 -2.12
C GLU A 59 -2.31 -3.81 -2.58
N PHE A 60 -1.22 -3.49 -1.87
CA PHE A 60 0.08 -4.14 -2.02
C PHE A 60 0.77 -4.31 -0.66
N HIS A 61 1.77 -5.20 -0.61
CA HIS A 61 2.54 -5.56 0.57
C HIS A 61 3.96 -4.97 0.51
N PRO A 62 4.28 -3.85 1.21
CA PRO A 62 5.57 -3.17 1.06
C PRO A 62 6.76 -4.01 1.51
N SER A 63 6.57 -4.90 2.49
CA SER A 63 7.61 -5.80 3.02
C SER A 63 8.21 -6.73 1.98
N ARG A 64 7.42 -7.10 0.97
CA ARG A 64 7.86 -7.95 -0.16
C ARG A 64 8.81 -7.21 -1.08
N TYR A 65 8.77 -5.88 -1.13
CA TYR A 65 9.68 -5.09 -1.95
C TYR A 65 11.14 -5.30 -1.50
N GLY A 66 11.40 -5.21 -0.19
CA GLY A 66 12.75 -5.36 0.39
C GLY A 66 13.10 -6.75 0.94
N ASN A 67 12.30 -7.78 0.63
CA ASN A 67 12.50 -9.17 1.09
C ASN A 67 12.50 -9.36 2.62
N TYR A 68 11.69 -8.60 3.37
CA TYR A 68 11.58 -8.70 4.84
C TYR A 68 10.87 -9.96 5.36
N GLY A 69 10.66 -10.96 4.50
CA GLY A 69 10.05 -12.26 4.83
C GLY A 69 8.55 -12.19 5.18
N LYS A 70 7.98 -13.34 5.54
CA LYS A 70 6.54 -13.49 5.85
C LYS A 70 6.09 -12.72 7.10
N ALA A 71 7.02 -12.36 8.00
CA ALA A 71 6.71 -11.71 9.27
C ALA A 71 5.99 -10.36 9.10
N PHE A 72 6.20 -9.69 7.96
CA PHE A 72 5.59 -8.40 7.64
C PHE A 72 4.61 -8.48 6.46
N ASP A 73 4.17 -9.68 6.06
CA ASP A 73 3.21 -9.82 4.94
C ASP A 73 1.83 -9.25 5.29
N ASN A 74 1.55 -9.10 6.58
CA ASN A 74 0.35 -8.47 7.12
C ASN A 74 0.38 -6.92 7.07
N TRP A 75 1.46 -6.33 6.56
CA TRP A 75 1.52 -4.89 6.31
C TRP A 75 1.05 -4.61 4.89
N ILE A 76 -0.06 -3.90 4.77
CA ILE A 76 -0.65 -3.51 3.50
C ILE A 76 -0.78 -2.00 3.36
N VAL A 77 -0.76 -1.54 2.12
CA VAL A 77 -1.11 -0.17 1.74
C VAL A 77 -2.27 -0.23 0.76
N ILE A 78 -3.35 0.48 1.08
CA ILE A 78 -4.54 0.58 0.22
C ILE A 78 -4.51 1.90 -0.55
N TYR A 79 -4.70 1.81 -1.86
CA TYR A 79 -4.75 2.95 -2.77
C TYR A 79 -5.87 2.82 -3.80
N LYS A 80 -6.13 3.91 -4.53
CA LYS A 80 -6.94 3.89 -5.74
C LYS A 80 -6.52 5.00 -6.70
N TYR A 81 -6.85 4.82 -7.97
CA TYR A 81 -6.83 5.91 -8.94
C TYR A 81 -8.14 6.69 -8.88
N LYS A 82 -8.08 8.02 -9.00
CA LYS A 82 -9.24 8.89 -9.15
C LYS A 82 -8.90 10.03 -10.10
N ASN A 83 -9.51 10.06 -11.29
CA ASN A 83 -9.32 11.13 -12.28
C ASN A 83 -7.83 11.48 -12.51
N ASP A 84 -7.00 10.49 -12.87
CA ASP A 84 -5.54 10.62 -13.04
C ASP A 84 -4.74 10.97 -11.77
N GLU A 85 -5.37 10.95 -10.59
CA GLU A 85 -4.70 11.09 -9.30
C GLU A 85 -4.47 9.73 -8.65
N PHE A 86 -3.26 9.53 -8.12
CA PHE A 86 -2.92 8.40 -7.29
C PHE A 86 -3.21 8.73 -5.82
N LEU A 87 -4.26 8.14 -5.24
CA LEU A 87 -4.71 8.43 -3.89
C LEU A 87 -4.38 7.29 -2.93
N PHE A 88 -3.53 7.58 -1.94
CA PHE A 88 -3.27 6.72 -0.78
C PHE A 88 -4.29 6.93 0.32
N ILE A 89 -4.95 5.84 0.73
CA ILE A 89 -6.10 5.94 1.63
C ILE A 89 -5.76 5.44 3.02
N LEU A 90 -4.99 4.36 3.13
CA LEU A 90 -4.70 3.76 4.42
C LEU A 90 -3.41 2.94 4.39
N VAL A 91 -2.70 2.92 5.52
CA VAL A 91 -1.64 1.95 5.83
C VAL A 91 -2.06 1.15 7.05
N ASP A 92 -1.98 -0.17 7.01
CA ASP A 92 -2.25 -1.00 8.19
C ASP A 92 -1.27 -2.15 8.38
N VAL A 93 -1.16 -2.61 9.63
CA VAL A 93 -0.38 -3.78 10.03
C VAL A 93 -1.26 -4.65 10.91
N GLY A 94 -1.65 -5.81 10.38
CA GLY A 94 -2.55 -6.75 11.05
C GLY A 94 -3.09 -7.79 10.08
N SER A 95 -4.03 -8.63 10.53
CA SER A 95 -4.79 -9.46 9.59
C SER A 95 -5.55 -8.56 8.58
N HIS A 96 -6.01 -9.12 7.47
CA HIS A 96 -6.86 -8.42 6.50
C HIS A 96 -8.23 -8.00 7.10
N GLU A 97 -8.40 -8.04 8.43
CA GLU A 97 -9.59 -7.63 9.17
C GLU A 97 -10.04 -6.20 8.88
N ILE A 98 -9.14 -5.31 8.48
CA ILE A 98 -9.55 -3.99 8.02
C ILE A 98 -10.47 -4.04 6.79
N LEU A 99 -10.36 -5.11 6.00
CA LEU A 99 -11.24 -5.38 4.88
C LEU A 99 -12.61 -5.93 5.32
N ASN A 100 -12.76 -6.38 6.58
CA ASN A 100 -13.96 -7.05 7.09
C ASN A 100 -15.01 -6.13 7.72
N GLY A 101 -14.67 -4.86 8.02
CA GLY A 101 -15.64 -3.92 8.65
C GLY A 101 -16.58 -3.24 7.66
#